data_AF-A0A3D3R8H9-F1
#
_entry.id   AF-A0A3D3R8H9-F1
#
_cell.length_a   1.000
_cell.length_b   1.000
_cell.length_c   1.000
_cell.angle_alpha   90.00
_cell.angle_beta   90.00
_cell.angle_gamma   90.00
#
_symmetry.space_group_name_H-M   'P 1'
#
loop_
_entity.id
_entity.type
_entity.pdbx_description
1 polymer ?
#
loop_
_entity_poly.entity_id
_entity_poly.type
_entity_poly.pdbx_seq_one_letter_code
_entity_poly.pdbx_strand_id
1 'polypeptide(L)'
;AQPLNGMKQDSPADETKPPMPSEWTRTYTSPSGKKGRVFTTLYGTPEDLLNEGYRRMLVNACFWALGMEDAIKEDADVDFVGPFKPNTFGNGTYARGIKPEAYAGFKSPIPANHNTKKPKVKHKGHHHSPEKNNKPEKKTSRKPTASIATG
;
A
#
# COMPACT_ATOMS: atom_id res chain seq x y z
N ALA A 1 10.08 12.61 13.86
CA ALA A 1 8.91 13.34 13.36
C ALA A 1 8.29 14.23 14.45
N GLN A 2 8.14 15.53 14.18
CA GLN A 2 7.33 16.45 14.98
C GLN A 2 5.88 16.40 14.48
N PRO A 3 4.87 16.06 15.32
CA PRO A 3 3.47 16.18 14.93
C PRO A 3 3.10 17.63 14.58
N LEU A 4 2.31 17.82 13.51
CA LEU A 4 1.87 19.12 13.03
C LEU A 4 0.34 19.26 13.14
N ASN A 5 -0.15 20.49 13.23
CA ASN A 5 -1.57 20.86 13.24
C ASN A 5 -2.21 20.93 11.83
N GLY A 6 -1.60 20.26 10.84
CA GLY A 6 -2.07 20.26 9.46
C GLY A 6 -1.33 19.25 8.59
N MET A 7 -1.80 19.10 7.35
CA MET A 7 -1.26 18.13 6.38
C MET A 7 -0.20 18.73 5.44
N LYS A 8 0.15 20.01 5.61
CA LYS A 8 1.21 20.66 4.84
C LYS A 8 2.53 20.63 5.61
N GLN A 9 3.64 20.56 4.89
CA GLN A 9 4.97 20.54 5.49
C GLN A 9 5.28 21.77 6.37
N ASP A 10 4.70 22.93 6.04
CA ASP A 10 4.85 24.20 6.75
C ASP A 10 3.77 24.42 7.83
N SER A 11 2.95 23.42 8.12
CA SER A 11 1.94 23.53 9.17
C SER A 11 2.61 23.73 10.53
N PRO A 12 2.04 24.52 11.45
CA PRO A 12 2.58 24.69 12.79
C PRO A 12 2.70 23.36 13.52
N ALA A 13 3.73 23.23 14.37
CA ALA A 13 3.87 22.09 15.26
C ALA A 13 2.66 21.98 16.22
N ASP A 14 2.24 20.76 16.51
CA ASP A 14 1.32 20.48 17.60
C ASP A 14 2.12 20.45 18.91
N GLU A 15 2.09 21.58 19.63
CA GLU A 15 2.81 21.76 20.90
C GLU A 15 2.36 20.80 22.01
N THR A 16 1.20 20.16 21.85
CA THR A 16 0.67 19.21 22.85
C THR A 16 1.26 17.81 22.69
N LYS A 17 1.96 17.52 21.58
CA LYS A 17 2.49 16.19 21.27
C LYS A 17 4.02 16.23 21.17
N PRO A 18 4.72 15.32 21.87
CA PRO A 18 6.17 15.25 21.76
C PRO A 18 6.60 14.75 20.37
N PRO A 19 7.78 15.16 19.87
CA PRO A 19 8.37 14.54 18.71
C PRO A 19 8.60 13.03 18.96
N MET A 20 8.31 12.22 17.94
CA MET A 20 8.48 10.77 17.99
C MET A 20 9.58 10.33 17.03
N PRO A 21 10.37 9.29 17.36
CA PRO A 21 11.32 8.72 16.42
C PRO A 21 10.57 8.16 15.20
N SER A 22 10.99 8.58 14.01
CA SER A 22 10.45 8.11 12.73
C SER A 22 11.47 7.27 11.97
N GLU A 23 12.75 7.60 12.12
CA GLU A 23 13.88 6.90 11.51
C GLU A 23 14.86 6.43 12.57
N TRP A 24 15.40 5.22 12.40
CA TRP A 24 16.47 4.72 13.25
C TRP A 24 17.34 3.71 12.52
N THR A 25 18.55 3.53 13.03
CA THR A 25 19.49 2.52 12.57
C THR A 25 19.65 1.41 13.60
N ARG A 26 19.90 0.20 13.12
CA ARG A 26 20.29 -0.94 13.96
C ARG A 26 21.42 -1.71 13.29
N THR A 27 22.37 -2.18 14.09
CA THR A 27 23.34 -3.19 13.67
C THR A 27 23.01 -4.53 14.32
N TYR A 28 23.30 -5.63 13.64
CA TYR A 28 23.10 -6.97 14.18
C TYR A 28 24.21 -7.92 13.70
N THR A 29 24.35 -9.06 14.38
CA THR A 29 25.23 -10.16 13.96
C THR A 29 24.35 -11.35 13.59
N SER A 30 24.52 -11.89 12.39
CA SER A 30 23.80 -13.08 11.93
C SER A 30 24.30 -14.35 12.65
N PRO A 31 23.55 -15.47 12.58
CA PRO A 31 24.04 -16.77 13.08
C PRO A 31 25.36 -17.23 12.44
N SER A 32 25.68 -16.76 11.23
CA SER A 32 26.96 -17.03 10.56
C SER A 32 28.11 -16.09 10.99
N GLY A 33 27.88 -15.21 11.98
CA GLY A 33 28.87 -14.26 12.49
C GLY A 33 29.03 -12.99 11.63
N LYS A 34 28.28 -12.84 10.53
CA LYS A 34 28.34 -11.64 9.69
C LYS A 34 27.61 -10.47 10.35
N LYS A 35 28.22 -9.28 10.32
CA LYS A 35 27.56 -8.05 10.78
C LYS A 35 26.66 -7.50 9.68
N GLY A 36 25.45 -7.09 10.04
CA GLY A 36 24.50 -6.42 9.18
C GLY A 36 24.10 -5.05 9.74
N ARG A 37 23.69 -4.16 8.84
CA ARG A 37 23.15 -2.83 9.13
C ARG A 37 21.71 -2.74 8.63
N VAL A 38 20.88 -2.04 9.37
CA VAL A 38 19.47 -1.80 9.05
C VAL A 38 19.20 -0.32 9.27
N PHE A 39 18.61 0.33 8.28
CA PHE A 39 17.96 1.62 8.41
C PHE A 39 16.46 1.39 8.30
N THR A 40 15.70 1.96 9.23
CA THR A 40 14.23 1.89 9.26
C THR A 40 13.66 3.29 9.15
N THR A 41 12.60 3.44 8.37
CA THR A 41 11.76 4.65 8.28
C THR A 41 10.30 4.25 8.43
N LEU A 42 9.51 5.09 9.10
CA LEU A 42 8.07 4.91 9.26
C LEU A 42 7.24 5.70 8.24
N TYR A 43 7.91 6.49 7.40
CA TYR A 43 7.30 7.08 6.21
C TYR A 43 7.24 6.04 5.09
N GLY A 44 6.30 6.20 4.17
CA GLY A 44 6.00 5.19 3.17
C GLY A 44 4.82 5.50 2.27
N THR A 45 4.26 6.70 2.39
CA THR A 45 3.33 7.22 1.39
C THR A 45 4.13 7.67 0.17
N PRO A 46 3.58 7.54 -1.04
CA PRO A 46 4.30 7.98 -2.24
C PRO A 46 4.54 9.50 -2.27
N GLU A 47 3.73 10.29 -1.55
CA GLU A 47 3.92 11.73 -1.39
C GLU A 47 5.14 12.10 -0.53
N ASP A 48 5.59 11.22 0.38
CA ASP A 48 6.79 11.46 1.20
C ASP A 48 8.03 11.67 0.30
N LEU A 49 8.07 11.00 -0.86
CA LEU A 49 9.15 11.14 -1.84
C LEU A 49 9.17 12.50 -2.55
N LEU A 50 8.11 13.30 -2.47
CA LEU A 50 8.13 14.67 -3.00
C LEU A 50 9.05 15.58 -2.18
N ASN A 51 9.39 15.21 -0.95
CA ASN A 51 10.37 15.92 -0.14
C ASN A 51 11.80 15.52 -0.55
N GLU A 52 12.57 16.48 -1.05
CA GLU A 52 13.96 16.26 -1.48
C GLU A 52 14.87 15.80 -0.33
N GLY A 53 14.75 16.40 0.86
CA GLY A 53 15.52 16.01 2.03
C GLY A 53 15.26 14.56 2.44
N TYR A 54 14.00 14.12 2.36
CA TYR A 54 13.63 12.73 2.61
C TYR A 54 14.24 11.78 1.58
N ARG A 55 14.20 12.11 0.27
CA ARG A 55 14.88 11.34 -0.77
C ARG A 55 16.39 11.25 -0.52
N ARG A 56 17.04 12.37 -0.17
CA ARG A 56 18.46 12.43 0.16
C ARG A 56 18.82 11.54 1.34
N MET A 57 18.00 11.56 2.40
CA MET A 57 18.18 10.65 3.53
C MET A 57 18.08 9.18 3.12
N LEU A 58 17.11 8.80 2.27
CA LEU A 58 16.99 7.42 1.78
C LEU A 58 18.20 6.98 0.95
N VAL A 59 18.68 7.83 0.04
CA VAL A 59 19.89 7.54 -0.77
C VAL A 59 21.12 7.40 0.13
N ASN A 60 21.30 8.30 1.09
CA ASN A 60 22.39 8.23 2.07
C ASN A 60 22.30 6.99 2.95
N ALA A 61 21.10 6.59 3.36
CA ALA A 61 20.86 5.36 4.11
C ALA A 61 21.25 4.11 3.32
N CYS A 62 21.04 4.10 2.00
CA CYS A 62 21.52 3.01 1.14
C CYS A 62 23.05 2.94 1.10
N PHE A 63 23.75 4.06 0.90
CA PHE A 63 25.22 4.09 0.95
C PHE A 63 25.75 3.65 2.32
N TRP A 64 25.16 4.16 3.40
CA TRP A 64 25.50 3.76 4.75
C TRP A 64 25.27 2.26 4.97
N ALA A 65 24.14 1.68 4.54
CA ALA A 65 23.88 0.26 4.71
C ALA A 65 24.94 -0.62 3.99
N LEU A 66 25.43 -0.15 2.83
CA LEU A 66 26.44 -0.82 2.01
C LEU A 66 27.88 -0.58 2.46
N GLY A 67 28.16 0.39 3.33
CA GLY A 67 29.53 0.67 3.83
C GLY A 67 30.29 1.60 2.92
N MET A 68 29.55 2.48 2.27
CA MET A 68 30.04 3.44 1.31
C MET A 68 29.88 4.85 1.87
N GLU A 69 30.14 5.05 3.17
CA GLU A 69 30.00 6.34 3.83
C GLU A 69 30.85 7.42 3.15
N ASP A 70 32.03 7.07 2.62
CA ASP A 70 32.91 7.98 1.85
C ASP A 70 32.27 8.47 0.53
N ALA A 71 31.22 7.81 0.04
CA ALA A 71 30.49 8.21 -1.16
C ALA A 71 29.29 9.14 -0.87
N ILE A 72 28.95 9.36 0.41
CA ILE A 72 27.85 10.23 0.81
C ILE A 72 28.25 11.68 0.56
N LYS A 73 27.39 12.41 -0.17
CA LYS A 73 27.56 13.84 -0.46
C LYS A 73 26.32 14.60 0.01
N GLU A 74 26.53 15.75 0.65
CA GLU A 74 25.44 16.61 1.12
C GLU A 74 24.58 17.16 -0.02
N ASP A 75 25.18 17.34 -1.19
CA ASP A 75 24.60 17.91 -2.39
C ASP A 75 24.34 16.85 -3.48
N ALA A 76 24.33 15.56 -3.10
CA ALA A 76 24.03 14.49 -4.05
C ALA A 76 22.72 14.77 -4.79
N ASP A 77 22.75 14.59 -6.11
CA ASP A 77 21.58 14.64 -6.96
C ASP A 77 20.65 13.49 -6.60
N VAL A 78 19.43 13.85 -6.18
CA VAL A 78 18.38 12.92 -5.82
C VAL A 78 17.12 13.12 -6.66
N ASP A 79 17.25 13.82 -7.79
CA ASP A 79 16.17 14.07 -8.72
C ASP A 79 15.54 12.79 -9.25
N PHE A 80 14.26 12.91 -9.60
CA PHE A 80 13.54 11.78 -10.15
C PHE A 80 14.06 11.45 -11.53
N VAL A 81 14.30 10.16 -11.77
CA VAL A 81 14.49 9.64 -13.11
C VAL A 81 13.12 9.54 -13.78
N GLY A 82 12.78 10.58 -14.55
CA GLY A 82 11.50 10.69 -15.23
C GLY A 82 10.39 11.29 -14.35
N PRO A 83 9.17 11.44 -14.90
CA PRO A 83 8.09 12.11 -14.19
C PRO A 83 7.60 11.29 -12.99
N PHE A 84 7.60 11.90 -11.80
CA PHE A 84 6.98 11.34 -10.60
C PHE A 84 5.82 12.24 -10.16
N LYS A 85 4.59 11.72 -10.28
CA LYS A 85 3.36 12.40 -9.86
C LYS A 85 2.49 11.41 -9.10
N PRO A 86 2.65 11.25 -7.78
CA PRO A 86 1.95 10.20 -7.06
C PRO A 86 0.44 10.44 -6.99
N ASN A 87 -0.34 9.36 -6.89
CA ASN A 87 -1.74 9.47 -6.47
C ASN A 87 -1.80 9.70 -4.97
N THR A 88 -2.84 10.40 -4.51
CA THR A 88 -3.05 10.59 -3.08
C THR A 88 -3.22 9.25 -2.35
N PHE A 89 -2.49 9.06 -1.25
CA PHE A 89 -2.60 7.85 -0.44
C PHE A 89 -4.03 7.65 0.09
N GLY A 90 -4.43 6.39 0.25
CA GLY A 90 -5.76 6.06 0.73
C GLY A 90 -6.15 4.62 0.46
N ASN A 91 -7.23 4.19 1.09
CA ASN A 91 -7.68 2.81 0.98
C ASN A 91 -8.18 2.51 -0.45
N GLY A 92 -7.39 1.77 -1.22
CA GLY A 92 -7.73 1.39 -2.59
C GLY A 92 -7.56 2.50 -3.64
N THR A 93 -6.76 3.53 -3.36
CA THR A 93 -6.48 4.65 -4.28
C THR A 93 -5.31 4.37 -5.24
N TYR A 94 -4.80 3.14 -5.29
CA TYR A 94 -3.76 2.75 -6.24
C TYR A 94 -4.24 2.86 -7.71
N ALA A 95 -3.32 3.18 -8.61
CA ALA A 95 -3.58 3.18 -10.04
C ALA A 95 -3.85 1.77 -10.56
N ARG A 96 -4.84 1.61 -11.44
CA ARG A 96 -5.31 0.32 -11.96
C ARG A 96 -5.06 0.19 -13.46
N GLY A 97 -4.94 -1.06 -13.90
CA GLY A 97 -4.74 -1.40 -15.32
C GLY A 97 -3.33 -1.11 -15.83
N ILE A 98 -2.36 -0.88 -14.94
CA ILE A 98 -0.96 -0.75 -15.31
C ILE A 98 -0.36 -2.15 -15.46
N LYS A 99 0.33 -2.37 -16.57
CA LYS A 99 1.09 -3.60 -16.85
C LYS A 99 2.60 -3.32 -16.80
N PRO A 100 3.46 -4.34 -16.60
CA PRO A 100 4.91 -4.15 -16.52
C PRO A 100 5.51 -3.36 -17.70
N GLU A 101 4.98 -3.52 -18.90
CA GLU A 101 5.48 -2.84 -20.11
C GLU A 101 5.39 -1.31 -19.99
N ALA A 102 4.45 -0.80 -19.18
CA ALA A 102 4.33 0.63 -18.93
C ALA A 102 5.52 1.23 -18.15
N TYR A 103 6.37 0.38 -17.56
CA TYR A 103 7.59 0.77 -16.84
C TYR A 103 8.86 0.20 -17.47
N ALA A 104 8.81 -0.27 -18.72
CA ALA A 104 9.97 -0.82 -19.41
C ALA A 104 11.08 0.24 -19.65
N GLY A 105 10.68 1.50 -19.84
CA GLY A 105 11.61 2.61 -20.04
C GLY A 105 12.08 3.21 -18.72
N PHE A 106 13.37 3.56 -18.63
CA PHE A 106 13.96 4.17 -17.45
C PHE A 106 13.30 5.51 -17.04
N LYS A 107 12.79 6.28 -18.02
CA LYS A 107 12.12 7.57 -17.80
C LYS A 107 10.58 7.48 -17.85
N SER A 108 10.02 6.28 -17.73
CA SER A 108 8.56 6.09 -17.76
C SER A 108 7.91 6.85 -16.59
N PRO A 109 6.76 7.50 -16.80
CA PRO A 109 6.09 8.24 -15.73
C PRO A 109 5.62 7.29 -14.62
N ILE A 110 5.79 7.69 -13.36
CA ILE A 110 5.33 6.95 -12.19
C ILE A 110 4.28 7.79 -11.44
N PRO A 111 3.04 7.28 -11.31
CA PRO A 111 2.51 6.07 -11.95
C PRO A 111 2.27 6.27 -13.45
N ALA A 112 2.19 5.19 -14.21
CA ALA A 112 1.95 5.27 -15.67
C ALA A 112 0.57 5.84 -16.03
N ASN A 113 -0.39 5.81 -15.10
CA ASN A 113 -1.66 6.52 -15.20
C ASN A 113 -2.23 6.79 -13.79
N HIS A 114 -3.26 7.64 -13.73
CA HIS A 114 -3.96 8.01 -12.50
C HIS A 114 -5.35 7.34 -12.38
N ASN A 115 -5.58 6.20 -13.01
CA ASN A 115 -6.87 5.52 -12.96
C ASN A 115 -7.08 4.82 -11.62
N THR A 116 -7.70 5.51 -10.67
CA THR A 116 -8.01 4.98 -9.33
C THR A 116 -9.44 4.45 -9.20
N LYS A 117 -10.21 4.38 -10.30
CA LYS A 117 -11.60 3.89 -10.28
C LYS A 117 -11.63 2.38 -10.14
N LYS A 118 -12.46 1.86 -9.21
CA LYS A 118 -12.71 0.42 -9.10
C LYS A 118 -13.34 -0.11 -10.40
N PRO A 119 -12.94 -1.31 -10.88
CA PRO A 119 -13.62 -1.91 -12.03
C PRO A 119 -15.10 -2.12 -11.70
N LYS A 120 -16.00 -1.77 -12.62
CA LYS A 120 -17.40 -2.17 -12.50
C LYS A 120 -17.46 -3.69 -12.59
N VAL A 121 -17.94 -4.35 -11.55
CA VAL A 121 -18.25 -5.79 -11.61
C VAL A 121 -19.36 -5.95 -12.65
N LYS A 122 -19.05 -6.60 -13.78
CA LYS A 122 -20.11 -7.04 -14.70
C LYS A 122 -20.84 -8.18 -14.03
N HIS A 123 -22.01 -7.93 -13.43
CA HIS A 123 -22.95 -9.00 -13.14
C HIS A 123 -23.34 -9.63 -14.48
N LYS A 124 -22.87 -10.86 -14.74
CA LYS A 124 -23.48 -11.70 -15.77
C LYS A 124 -24.90 -11.96 -15.29
N GLY A 125 -25.88 -11.31 -15.91
CA GLY A 125 -27.29 -11.62 -15.66
C GLY A 125 -27.50 -13.11 -15.85
N HIS A 126 -28.12 -13.77 -14.88
CA HIS A 126 -28.60 -15.12 -15.07
C HIS A 126 -29.63 -15.09 -16.20
N HIS A 127 -29.30 -15.70 -17.33
CA HIS A 127 -30.29 -16.03 -18.36
C HIS A 127 -31.33 -16.93 -17.69
N HIS A 128 -32.53 -16.39 -17.48
CA HIS A 128 -33.69 -17.16 -17.04
C HIS A 128 -34.16 -17.98 -18.25
N SER A 129 -33.86 -19.28 -18.26
CA SER A 129 -34.47 -20.21 -19.22
C SER A 129 -35.95 -20.37 -18.86
N PRO A 130 -36.88 -20.39 -19.83
CA PRO A 130 -38.29 -20.54 -19.53
C PRO A 130 -38.57 -21.92 -18.93
N GLU A 131 -39.22 -21.91 -17.77
CA GLU A 131 -39.57 -23.07 -16.97
C GLU A 131 -40.60 -23.94 -17.72
N LYS A 132 -40.23 -25.20 -18.03
CA LYS A 132 -41.18 -26.19 -18.57
C LYS A 132 -42.07 -26.70 -17.44
N ASN A 133 -43.34 -26.34 -17.49
CA ASN A 133 -44.40 -26.90 -16.66
C ASN A 133 -44.49 -28.42 -16.83
N ASN A 134 -44.02 -29.18 -15.84
CA ASN A 134 -44.39 -30.58 -15.64
C ASN A 134 -44.91 -30.73 -14.21
N LYS A 135 -46.24 -30.78 -14.05
CA LYS A 135 -46.90 -31.18 -12.81
C LYS A 135 -46.61 -32.66 -12.52
N PRO A 136 -46.19 -33.03 -11.30
CA PRO A 136 -46.36 -34.39 -10.81
C PRO A 136 -47.53 -34.48 -9.82
N GLU A 137 -48.24 -35.60 -9.96
CA GLU A 137 -49.42 -35.99 -9.21
C GLU A 137 -49.24 -36.10 -7.69
N LYS A 138 -50.37 -35.90 -7.03
CA LYS A 138 -50.64 -35.94 -5.59
C LYS A 138 -50.33 -37.33 -5.02
N LYS A 139 -49.42 -37.43 -4.03
CA LYS A 139 -49.42 -38.54 -3.07
C LYS A 139 -49.45 -38.04 -1.63
N THR A 140 -50.45 -38.53 -0.92
CA THR A 140 -50.80 -38.30 0.48
C THR A 140 -49.92 -39.11 1.43
N SER A 141 -49.42 -38.53 2.53
CA SER A 141 -49.27 -39.27 3.79
C SER A 141 -49.03 -38.38 5.02
N ARG A 142 -50.02 -38.42 5.92
CA ARG A 142 -49.98 -38.50 7.41
C ARG A 142 -49.32 -37.40 8.26
N LYS A 143 -50.10 -36.95 9.25
CA LYS A 143 -49.84 -35.95 10.29
C LYS A 143 -48.70 -36.34 11.26
N PRO A 144 -48.02 -35.37 11.91
CA PRO A 144 -47.00 -35.64 12.93
C PRO A 144 -47.63 -35.86 14.32
N THR A 145 -47.10 -36.84 15.05
CA THR A 145 -47.38 -37.08 16.48
C THR A 145 -46.38 -36.31 17.33
N ALA A 146 -46.88 -35.68 18.39
CA ALA A 146 -46.13 -34.87 19.34
C ALA A 146 -45.15 -35.71 20.19
N SER A 147 -44.04 -35.09 20.61
CA SER A 147 -43.23 -35.55 21.73
C SER A 147 -43.04 -34.39 22.70
N ILE A 148 -43.26 -34.67 23.99
CA ILE A 148 -43.26 -33.77 25.14
C ILE A 148 -42.15 -34.26 26.08
N ALA A 149 -41.32 -33.30 26.52
CA ALA A 149 -40.62 -33.13 27.80
C ALA A 149 -39.59 -34.15 28.38
N THR A 150 -38.51 -33.52 28.88
CA THR A 150 -37.81 -33.68 30.18
C THR A 150 -37.05 -34.97 30.50
N GLY A 151 -35.83 -34.76 31.01
CA GLY A 151 -35.02 -35.74 31.72
C GLY A 151 -33.54 -35.55 31.47
#